data_AF-A0A3D2GJ38-F1
#
_entry.id   AF-A0A3D2GJ38-F1
#
_cell.length_a   1.000
_cell.length_b   1.000
_cell.length_c   1.000
_cell.angle_alpha   90.00
_cell.angle_beta   90.00
_cell.angle_gamma   90.00
#
_symmetry.space_group_name_H-M   'P 1'
#
loop_
_entity.id
_entity.type
_entity.pdbx_description
1 polymer ?
#
loop_
_entity_poly.entity_id
_entity_poly.type
_entity_poly.pdbx_seq_one_letter_code
_entity_poly.pdbx_strand_id
1 'polypeptide(L)'
;MNSKGKEQSFTLMELMIVVVIIGIIAGFAIPSYQKAMARQQVKRLILTANLIAGAQEIYKARNGRYWCDGSPACSDLNNINASLGIQIIPESGVTYTTFAPTIQDFEVTITDEALFNIHAFLSPPPSMTITCTNLSAMNVCP
;
A
#
# COMPACT_ATOMS: atom_id res chain seq x y z
N MET A 1 -6.48 -60.90 -23.06
CA MET A 1 -5.59 -60.25 -22.08
C MET A 1 -6.38 -59.12 -21.43
N ASN A 2 -6.81 -59.26 -20.18
CA ASN A 2 -7.52 -58.19 -19.48
C ASN A 2 -6.70 -57.82 -18.24
N SER A 3 -5.88 -56.77 -18.37
CA SER A 3 -5.12 -56.22 -17.25
C SER A 3 -6.11 -55.50 -16.33
N LYS A 4 -6.48 -56.14 -15.22
CA LYS A 4 -7.17 -55.47 -14.12
C LYS A 4 -6.29 -54.31 -13.68
N GLY A 5 -6.70 -53.07 -14.01
CA GLY A 5 -6.09 -51.88 -13.45
C GLY A 5 -6.21 -51.96 -11.93
N LYS A 6 -5.08 -51.83 -11.23
CA LYS A 6 -5.08 -51.71 -9.76
C LYS A 6 -5.88 -50.46 -9.41
N GLU A 7 -7.09 -50.64 -8.90
CA GLU A 7 -7.82 -49.54 -8.27
C GLU A 7 -7.06 -49.15 -7.01
N GLN A 8 -6.46 -47.96 -7.05
CA GLN A 8 -5.76 -47.37 -5.91
C GLN A 8 -6.80 -46.73 -4.99
N SER A 9 -7.17 -47.45 -3.95
CA SER A 9 -8.10 -46.97 -2.93
C SER A 9 -7.38 -45.98 -2.00
N PHE A 10 -7.75 -44.70 -2.07
CA PHE A 10 -7.33 -43.67 -1.12
C PHE A 10 -8.04 -43.89 0.22
N THR A 11 -7.31 -43.92 1.33
CA THR A 11 -7.94 -44.19 2.63
C THR A 11 -8.47 -42.90 3.26
N LEU A 12 -9.67 -42.96 3.87
CA LEU A 12 -10.29 -41.79 4.52
C LEU A 12 -9.44 -41.29 5.69
N MET A 13 -8.68 -42.18 6.34
CA MET A 13 -7.73 -41.85 7.39
C MET A 13 -6.50 -41.09 6.88
N GLU A 14 -6.01 -41.40 5.68
CA GLU A 14 -4.90 -40.70 5.03
C GLU A 14 -5.29 -39.28 4.63
N LEU A 15 -6.55 -39.08 4.23
CA LEU A 15 -7.09 -37.74 4.04
C LEU A 15 -7.20 -36.97 5.37
N MET A 16 -7.67 -37.60 6.44
CA MET A 16 -7.85 -36.94 7.74
C MET A 16 -6.53 -36.42 8.34
N ILE A 17 -5.46 -37.22 8.29
CA ILE A 17 -4.16 -36.78 8.82
C ILE A 17 -3.57 -35.62 8.00
N VAL A 18 -3.76 -35.63 6.68
CA VAL A 18 -3.30 -34.53 5.81
C VAL A 18 -4.01 -33.23 6.15
N VAL A 19 -5.33 -33.25 6.37
CA VAL A 19 -6.10 -32.05 6.75
C VAL A 19 -5.65 -31.50 8.10
N VAL A 20 -5.36 -32.38 9.07
CA VAL A 20 -4.84 -31.96 10.39
C VAL A 20 -3.48 -31.27 10.26
N ILE A 21 -2.55 -31.84 9.49
CA ILE A 21 -1.22 -31.26 9.28
C ILE A 21 -1.32 -29.91 8.55
N ILE A 22 -2.12 -29.81 7.49
CA ILE A 22 -2.36 -28.55 6.76
C ILE A 22 -2.97 -27.50 7.70
N GLY A 23 -3.89 -27.90 8.59
CA GLY A 23 -4.50 -27.00 9.57
C GLY A 23 -3.50 -26.35 10.51
N ILE A 24 -2.53 -27.13 11.03
CA ILE A 24 -1.47 -26.61 11.91
C ILE A 24 -0.58 -25.61 11.15
N ILE A 25 -0.15 -25.97 9.93
CA ILE A 25 0.71 -25.10 9.11
C ILE A 25 -0.03 -23.81 8.75
N ALA A 26 -1.30 -23.90 8.35
CA ALA A 26 -2.12 -22.74 7.98
C ALA A 26 -2.26 -21.74 9.15
N GLY A 27 -2.42 -22.24 10.38
CA GLY A 27 -2.52 -21.39 11.57
C GLY A 27 -1.33 -20.45 11.76
N PHE A 28 -0.10 -20.92 11.50
CA PHE A 28 1.09 -20.07 11.55
C PHE A 28 1.35 -19.30 10.25
N ALA A 29 1.00 -19.88 9.10
CA ALA A 29 1.31 -19.31 7.79
C ALA A 29 0.44 -18.09 7.44
N ILE A 30 -0.85 -18.12 7.76
CA ILE A 30 -1.80 -17.03 7.43
C ILE A 30 -1.37 -15.66 8.00
N PRO A 31 -1.10 -15.50 9.32
CA PRO A 31 -0.73 -14.19 9.87
C PRO A 31 0.62 -13.70 9.32
N SER A 32 1.57 -14.61 9.09
CA SER A 32 2.87 -14.28 8.49
C SER A 32 2.71 -13.80 7.04
N TYR A 33 1.87 -14.47 6.26
CA TYR A 33 1.59 -14.11 4.87
C TYR A 33 0.88 -12.76 4.75
N GLN A 34 -0.12 -12.50 5.60
CA GLN A 34 -0.82 -11.20 5.63
C GLN A 34 0.15 -10.05 5.94
N LYS A 35 1.03 -10.24 6.93
CA LYS A 35 2.08 -9.25 7.26
C LYS A 35 3.05 -9.04 6.11
N ALA A 36 3.45 -10.10 5.41
CA ALA A 36 4.32 -9.98 4.24
C ALA A 36 3.65 -9.19 3.12
N MET A 37 2.37 -9.44 2.83
CA MET A 37 1.61 -8.70 1.83
C MET A 37 1.44 -7.23 2.20
N ALA A 38 1.08 -6.92 3.45
CA ALA A 38 0.99 -5.55 3.93
C ALA A 38 2.33 -4.79 3.82
N ARG A 39 3.46 -5.46 4.10
CA ARG A 39 4.81 -4.86 3.89
C ARG A 39 5.10 -4.57 2.42
N GLN A 40 4.69 -5.44 1.51
CA GLN A 40 4.83 -5.20 0.07
C GLN A 40 3.98 -4.01 -0.37
N GLN A 41 2.76 -3.90 0.19
CA GLN A 41 1.88 -2.77 -0.03
C GLN A 41 2.52 -1.45 0.42
N VAL A 42 3.02 -1.38 1.65
CA VAL A 42 3.73 -0.20 2.17
C VAL A 42 4.87 0.23 1.26
N LYS A 43 5.70 -0.71 0.78
CA LYS A 43 6.79 -0.41 -0.14
C LYS A 43 6.31 0.21 -1.46
N ARG A 44 5.21 -0.30 -2.02
CA ARG A 44 4.59 0.27 -3.23
C ARG A 44 4.08 1.67 -2.97
N LEU A 45 3.41 1.89 -1.84
CA LEU A 45 2.85 3.20 -1.50
C LEU A 45 3.93 4.23 -1.16
N ILE A 46 5.07 3.82 -0.61
CA ILE A 46 6.24 4.70 -0.47
C ILE A 46 6.74 5.14 -1.86
N LEU A 47 6.78 4.24 -2.85
CA LEU A 47 7.14 4.62 -4.22
C LEU A 47 6.08 5.56 -4.82
N THR A 48 4.79 5.31 -4.56
CA THR A 48 3.69 6.21 -4.97
C THR A 48 3.82 7.59 -4.32
N ALA A 49 4.19 7.68 -3.04
CA ALA A 49 4.44 8.94 -2.36
C ALA A 49 5.60 9.72 -3.00
N ASN A 50 6.69 9.04 -3.36
CA ASN A 50 7.79 9.64 -4.14
C ASN A 50 7.33 10.13 -5.51
N LEU A 51 6.46 9.37 -6.19
CA LEU A 51 5.90 9.75 -7.48
C LEU A 51 5.06 11.03 -7.37
N ILE A 52 4.19 11.11 -6.35
CA ILE A 52 3.39 12.32 -6.08
C ILE A 52 4.31 13.50 -5.77
N ALA A 53 5.31 13.30 -4.92
CA ALA A 53 6.27 14.35 -4.56
C ALA A 53 7.03 14.89 -5.78
N GLY A 54 7.55 14.02 -6.65
CA GLY A 54 8.19 14.45 -7.89
C GLY A 54 7.22 15.18 -8.83
N ALA A 55 5.96 14.72 -8.91
CA ALA A 55 4.94 15.39 -9.70
C ALA A 55 4.56 16.77 -9.13
N GLN A 56 4.57 16.93 -7.80
CA GLN A 56 4.39 18.21 -7.12
C GLN A 56 5.50 19.20 -7.47
N GLU A 57 6.77 18.76 -7.52
CA GLU A 57 7.88 19.60 -7.97
C GLU A 57 7.70 20.08 -9.42
N ILE A 58 7.29 19.18 -10.33
CA ILE A 58 6.99 19.51 -11.72
C ILE A 58 5.82 20.50 -11.80
N TYR A 59 4.77 20.29 -11.02
CA TYR A 59 3.61 21.18 -10.97
C TYR A 59 4.01 22.57 -10.47
N LYS A 60 4.83 22.67 -9.42
CA LYS A 60 5.36 23.94 -8.92
C LYS A 60 6.23 24.66 -9.95
N ALA A 61 7.07 23.94 -10.69
CA ALA A 61 7.88 24.53 -11.75
C ALA A 61 7.02 25.16 -12.86
N ARG A 62 5.81 24.63 -13.10
CA ARG A 62 4.87 25.14 -14.11
C ARG A 62 3.97 26.26 -13.59
N ASN A 63 3.49 26.13 -12.36
CA ASN A 63 2.39 26.95 -11.82
C ASN A 63 2.85 27.91 -10.71
N GLY A 64 4.14 27.88 -10.35
CA GLY A 64 4.72 28.72 -9.29
C GLY A 64 4.35 28.32 -7.86
N ARG A 65 3.57 27.24 -7.69
CA ARG A 65 3.11 26.72 -6.39
C ARG A 65 2.80 25.23 -6.47
N TYR A 66 2.86 24.53 -5.34
CA TYR A 66 2.40 23.14 -5.26
C TYR A 66 0.89 23.03 -5.46
N TRP A 67 0.46 21.87 -5.96
CA TRP A 67 -0.96 21.56 -6.14
C TRP A 67 -1.58 21.08 -4.84
N CYS A 68 -2.88 21.36 -4.70
CA CYS A 68 -3.71 21.31 -3.51
C CYS A 68 -3.63 22.56 -2.62
N ASP A 69 -4.73 23.31 -2.58
CA ASP A 69 -4.95 24.50 -1.76
C ASP A 69 -5.71 24.23 -0.45
N GLY A 70 -5.84 22.95 -0.06
CA GLY A 70 -6.64 22.51 1.08
C GLY A 70 -8.13 22.33 0.78
N SER A 71 -8.55 22.42 -0.48
CA SER A 71 -9.92 22.08 -0.88
C SER A 71 -10.21 20.55 -0.77
N PRO A 72 -11.48 20.13 -0.70
CA PRO A 72 -11.83 18.70 -0.70
C PRO A 72 -11.35 17.92 -1.92
N ALA A 73 -11.02 18.60 -3.03
CA ALA A 73 -10.48 17.96 -4.23
C ALA A 73 -9.10 17.31 -3.98
N CYS A 74 -8.40 17.72 -2.92
CA CYS A 74 -7.06 17.24 -2.59
C CYS A 74 -6.98 15.81 -2.05
N SER A 75 -8.11 15.23 -1.65
CA SER A 75 -8.24 13.84 -1.20
C SER A 75 -8.92 12.93 -2.23
N ASP A 76 -9.25 13.46 -3.41
CA ASP A 76 -9.81 12.69 -4.50
C ASP A 76 -8.70 12.25 -5.47
N LEU A 77 -8.51 10.94 -5.61
CA LEU A 77 -7.46 10.37 -6.45
C LEU A 77 -7.58 10.76 -7.92
N ASN A 78 -8.80 10.99 -8.43
CA ASN A 78 -8.98 11.43 -9.81
C ASN A 78 -8.46 12.85 -10.01
N ASN A 79 -8.69 13.73 -9.03
CA ASN A 79 -8.19 15.10 -9.06
C ASN A 79 -6.67 15.14 -8.89
N ILE A 80 -6.11 14.31 -8.00
CA ILE A 80 -4.66 14.12 -7.85
C ILE A 80 -4.05 13.71 -9.19
N ASN A 81 -4.58 12.66 -9.82
CA ASN A 81 -4.08 12.15 -11.09
C ASN A 81 -4.20 13.19 -12.22
N ALA A 82 -5.36 13.83 -12.36
CA ALA A 82 -5.62 14.81 -13.42
C ALA A 82 -4.74 16.07 -13.27
N SER A 83 -4.58 16.57 -12.05
CA SER A 83 -3.89 17.84 -11.82
C SER A 83 -2.38 17.71 -11.80
N LEU A 84 -1.86 16.60 -11.27
CA LEU A 84 -0.42 16.31 -11.24
C LEU A 84 0.07 15.59 -12.50
N GLY A 85 -0.84 15.15 -13.39
CA GLY A 85 -0.49 14.47 -14.63
C GLY A 85 0.11 13.08 -14.40
N ILE A 86 -0.36 12.38 -13.37
CA ILE A 86 0.10 11.04 -12.97
C ILE A 86 -1.05 10.04 -13.02
N GLN A 87 -0.73 8.75 -12.94
CA GLN A 87 -1.71 7.66 -12.93
C GLN A 87 -1.45 6.72 -11.77
N ILE A 88 -2.05 7.03 -10.63
CA ILE A 88 -2.09 6.15 -9.47
C ILE A 88 -3.33 5.27 -9.59
N ILE A 89 -3.11 3.96 -9.45
CA ILE A 89 -4.18 2.97 -9.40
C ILE A 89 -4.67 2.89 -7.95
N PRO A 90 -5.97 3.05 -7.67
CA PRO A 90 -6.48 2.96 -6.30
C PRO A 90 -6.26 1.55 -5.74
N GLU A 91 -5.84 1.50 -4.48
CA GLU A 91 -5.76 0.26 -3.70
C GLU A 91 -6.92 0.22 -2.70
N SER A 92 -7.48 -0.97 -2.46
CA SER A 92 -8.61 -1.12 -1.55
C SER A 92 -8.22 -0.71 -0.12
N GLY A 93 -9.03 0.15 0.50
CA GLY A 93 -8.80 0.61 1.88
C GLY A 93 -7.73 1.69 2.03
N VAL A 94 -7.11 2.14 0.92
CA VAL A 94 -6.08 3.17 0.94
C VAL A 94 -6.65 4.50 0.48
N THR A 95 -6.40 5.56 1.23
CA THR A 95 -6.73 6.93 0.85
C THR A 95 -5.47 7.73 0.54
N TYR A 96 -5.60 8.69 -0.36
CA TYR A 96 -4.51 9.57 -0.78
C TYR A 96 -4.96 11.01 -0.56
N THR A 97 -4.22 11.74 0.25
CA THR A 97 -4.48 13.16 0.51
C THR A 97 -3.22 13.95 0.22
N THR A 98 -3.39 15.07 -0.45
CA THR A 98 -2.32 16.06 -0.66
C THR A 98 -2.71 17.35 0.07
N PHE A 99 -1.73 18.13 0.49
CA PHE A 99 -1.97 19.41 1.15
C PHE A 99 -0.77 20.33 0.94
N ALA A 100 -0.96 21.51 0.36
CA ALA A 100 0.09 22.53 0.27
C ALA A 100 -0.31 23.78 1.08
N PRO A 101 0.07 23.85 2.38
CA PRO A 101 -0.30 24.98 3.25
C PRO A 101 0.37 26.29 2.83
N THR A 102 1.55 26.20 2.21
CA THR A 102 2.33 27.36 1.77
C THR A 102 2.78 27.16 0.31
N ILE A 103 3.40 28.18 -0.27
CA ILE A 103 3.96 28.11 -1.63
C ILE A 103 5.24 27.24 -1.66
N GLN A 104 5.89 27.06 -0.51
CA GLN A 104 7.18 26.38 -0.39
C GLN A 104 7.07 24.95 0.15
N ASP A 105 5.91 24.56 0.67
CA ASP A 105 5.71 23.30 1.38
C ASP A 105 4.55 22.50 0.80
N PHE A 106 4.67 21.18 0.87
CA PHE A 106 3.58 20.27 0.63
C PHE A 106 3.70 19.05 1.54
N GLU A 107 2.55 18.43 1.79
CA GLU A 107 2.39 17.18 2.49
C GLU A 107 1.56 16.24 1.63
N VAL A 108 1.96 14.98 1.60
CA VAL A 108 1.19 13.89 1.02
C VAL A 108 1.01 12.84 2.11
N THR A 109 -0.23 12.50 2.37
CA THR A 109 -0.63 11.51 3.36
C THR A 109 -1.31 10.37 2.64
N ILE A 110 -0.77 9.17 2.78
CA ILE A 110 -1.36 7.94 2.26
C ILE A 110 -1.71 7.07 3.47
N THR A 111 -3.00 6.88 3.72
CA THR A 111 -3.47 6.11 4.88
C THR A 111 -4.12 4.81 4.47
N ASP A 112 -3.81 3.76 5.22
CA ASP A 112 -4.68 2.58 5.35
C ASP A 112 -5.14 2.56 6.81
N GLU A 113 -6.42 2.87 7.03
CA GLU A 113 -7.02 3.06 8.36
C GLU A 113 -6.83 1.85 9.30
N ALA A 114 -6.57 0.66 8.75
CA ALA A 114 -6.37 -0.55 9.53
C ALA A 114 -4.90 -0.86 9.84
N LEU A 115 -3.94 -0.27 9.11
CA LEU A 115 -2.56 -0.80 9.08
C LEU A 115 -1.46 0.24 9.33
N PHE A 116 -1.46 1.37 8.62
CA PHE A 116 -0.35 2.33 8.64
C PHE A 116 -0.74 3.70 8.08
N ASN A 117 0.14 4.68 8.27
CA ASN A 117 0.09 5.96 7.59
C ASN A 117 1.47 6.34 7.06
N ILE A 118 1.55 6.70 5.78
CA ILE A 118 2.74 7.21 5.11
C ILE A 118 2.59 8.72 4.94
N HIS A 119 3.51 9.47 5.52
CA HIS A 119 3.62 10.92 5.32
C HIS A 119 4.88 11.23 4.50
N ALA A 120 4.70 11.87 3.35
CA ALA A 120 5.77 12.53 2.62
C ALA A 120 5.63 14.04 2.78
N PHE A 121 6.66 14.68 3.30
CA PHE A 121 6.65 16.10 3.61
C PHE A 121 7.90 16.77 3.07
N LEU A 122 7.71 17.95 2.48
CA LEU A 122 8.78 18.86 2.10
C LEU A 122 8.66 20.13 2.96
N SER A 123 9.73 20.43 3.71
CA SER A 123 9.88 21.69 4.45
C SER A 123 11.07 22.51 3.90
N PRO A 124 11.11 23.83 4.10
CA PRO A 124 12.23 24.67 3.73
C PRO A 124 13.33 24.57 4.81
N PRO A 125 14.62 24.34 4.47
CA PRO A 125 15.22 24.16 3.14
C PRO A 125 14.93 22.77 2.52
N PRO A 126 14.88 22.65 1.17
CA PRO A 126 14.19 21.54 0.48
C PRO A 126 14.83 20.20 0.80
N SER A 127 14.23 19.51 1.75
CA SER A 127 14.56 18.14 2.14
C SER A 127 13.25 17.37 2.17
N MET A 128 13.12 16.44 1.23
CA MET A 128 11.96 15.55 1.21
C MET A 128 12.18 14.46 2.25
N THR A 129 11.28 14.37 3.21
CA THR A 129 11.28 13.30 4.20
C THR A 129 10.05 12.43 3.99
N ILE A 130 10.25 11.12 3.89
CA ILE A 130 9.16 10.15 3.87
C ILE A 130 9.24 9.36 5.17
N THR A 131 8.12 9.34 5.90
CA THR A 131 7.96 8.57 7.12
C THR A 131 6.81 7.60 6.98
N CYS A 132 6.93 6.44 7.61
CA CYS A 132 5.87 5.44 7.71
C CYS A 132 5.62 5.20 9.19
N THR A 133 4.37 5.35 9.61
CA THR A 133 3.93 5.12 10.99
C THR A 133 3.00 3.90 11.01
N ASN A 134 3.24 2.98 11.94
CA ASN A 134 2.38 1.81 12.13
C ASN A 134 1.15 2.22 12.95
N LEU A 135 -0.05 1.91 12.44
CA LEU A 135 -1.31 2.08 13.17
C LEU A 135 -1.79 0.76 13.80
N SER A 136 -1.21 -0.36 13.37
CA SER A 136 -1.52 -1.70 13.85
C SER A 136 -0.33 -2.36 14.56
N ALA A 137 -0.63 -3.38 15.38
CA ALA A 137 0.38 -4.22 16.02
C ALA A 137 1.17 -5.11 15.02
N MET A 138 0.80 -5.13 13.74
CA MET A 138 1.47 -5.95 12.74
C MET A 138 2.88 -5.45 12.37
N ASN A 139 3.25 -4.20 12.71
CA ASN A 139 4.57 -3.59 12.42
C ASN A 139 5.02 -3.82 10.96
N VAL A 140 4.27 -3.19 10.05
CA VAL A 140 4.36 -3.29 8.59
C VAL A 140 5.25 -2.22 7.96
N CYS A 141 5.48 -1.09 8.63
CA CYS A 141 6.51 -0.14 8.23
C CYS A 141 7.92 -0.74 8.42
N PRO A 142 8.88 -0.40 7.53
CA PRO A 142 10.27 -0.85 7.60
C PRO A 142 11.03 -0.28 8.80
#